data_AF-V9HJN0-F1
#
_entry.id   AF-V9HJN0-F1
#
_cell.length_a   1.000
_cell.length_b   1.000
_cell.length_c   1.000
_cell.angle_alpha   90.00
_cell.angle_beta   90.00
_cell.angle_gamma   90.00
#
_symmetry.space_group_name_H-M   'P 1'
#
loop_
_entity.id
_entity.type
_entity.pdbx_description
1 polymer ?
#
loop_
_entity_poly.entity_id
_entity_poly.type
_entity_poly.pdbx_seq_one_letter_code
_entity_poly.pdbx_strand_id
1 'polypeptide(L)'
;MAQAIGDPEEIRSFSNSLEHYLNTVEEETGRLNSAFEQLGESWQDQQRTSFEETYKQLINALQNFKENASEQIPHLRTMAEDLSTYLGR
;
A
#
# COMPACT_ATOMS: atom_id res chain seq x y z
N MET A 1 -1.80 8.92 35.88
CA MET A 1 -1.15 9.28 34.61
C MET A 1 -1.49 8.17 33.63
N ALA A 2 -2.56 8.34 32.85
CA ALA A 2 -3.04 7.31 31.94
C ALA A 2 -2.19 7.36 30.66
N GLN A 3 -1.64 6.21 30.27
CA GLN A 3 -0.85 5.96 29.06
C GLN A 3 -1.45 6.70 27.86
N ALA A 4 -0.64 7.49 27.17
CA ALA A 4 -1.01 8.02 25.86
C ALA A 4 -1.19 6.82 24.92
N ILE A 5 -2.44 6.51 24.60
CA ILE A 5 -2.82 5.60 23.53
C ILE A 5 -2.66 6.41 22.23
N GLY A 6 -1.42 6.58 21.75
CA GLY A 6 -1.09 7.30 20.49
C GLY A 6 -1.48 8.79 20.42
N ASP A 7 -0.89 9.53 19.47
CA ASP A 7 -1.36 10.88 19.11
C ASP A 7 -2.36 10.77 17.94
N PRO A 8 -3.61 11.28 18.09
CA PRO A 8 -4.60 11.30 17.01
C PRO A 8 -4.09 11.88 15.69
N GLU A 9 -3.28 12.93 15.74
CA GLU A 9 -2.75 13.59 14.54
C GLU A 9 -1.70 12.71 13.85
N GLU A 10 -0.87 12.01 14.62
CA GLU A 10 0.10 11.05 14.06
C GLU A 10 -0.62 9.88 13.36
N ILE A 11 -1.69 9.35 13.99
CA ILE A 11 -2.48 8.26 13.41
C ILE A 11 -3.16 8.71 12.12
N ARG A 12 -3.75 9.91 12.10
CA ARG A 12 -4.38 10.48 10.91
C ARG A 12 -3.35 10.73 9.80
N SER A 13 -2.21 11.32 10.13
CA SER A 13 -1.10 11.56 9.21
C SER A 13 -0.59 10.26 8.58
N PHE A 14 -0.39 9.23 9.40
CA PHE A 14 0.02 7.91 8.92
C PHE A 14 -1.04 7.29 7.99
N SER A 15 -2.32 7.37 8.35
CA SER A 15 -3.41 6.83 7.53
C SER A 15 -3.47 7.48 6.14
N ASN A 16 -3.29 8.80 6.08
CA ASN A 16 -3.23 9.55 4.83
C ASN A 16 -1.98 9.20 4.02
N SER A 17 -0.83 9.05 4.69
CA SER A 17 0.43 8.64 4.05
C SER A 17 0.32 7.23 3.46
N LEU A 18 -0.33 6.32 4.19
CA LEU A 18 -0.59 4.94 3.74
C LEU A 18 -1.50 4.93 2.51
N GLU A 19 -2.61 5.65 2.54
CA GLU A 19 -3.52 5.77 1.39
C GLU A 19 -2.81 6.35 0.16
N HIS A 20 -2.02 7.41 0.33
CA HIS A 20 -1.24 8.00 -0.75
C HIS A 20 -0.19 7.03 -1.32
N TYR A 21 0.52 6.31 -0.44
CA TYR A 21 1.48 5.29 -0.85
C TYR A 21 0.81 4.19 -1.67
N LEU A 22 -0.35 3.67 -1.24
CA LEU A 22 -1.08 2.63 -1.97
C LEU A 22 -1.45 3.07 -3.39
N ASN A 23 -1.97 4.28 -3.54
CA ASN A 23 -2.34 4.83 -4.85
C ASN A 23 -1.11 4.99 -5.75
N THR A 24 -0.01 5.49 -5.19
CA THR A 24 1.25 5.68 -5.93
C THR A 24 1.83 4.35 -6.39
N VAL A 25 1.85 3.34 -5.51
CA VAL A 25 2.34 2.01 -5.84
C VAL A 25 1.48 1.36 -6.91
N GLU A 26 0.16 1.49 -6.84
CA GLU A 26 -0.74 0.98 -7.87
C GLU A 26 -0.46 1.60 -9.25
N GLU A 27 -0.32 2.92 -9.32
CA GLU A 27 -0.01 3.62 -10.57
C GLU A 27 1.33 3.18 -11.16
N GLU A 28 2.40 3.18 -10.35
CA GLU A 28 3.74 2.81 -10.80
C GLU A 28 3.83 1.32 -11.17
N THR A 29 3.11 0.46 -10.44
CA THR A 29 2.99 -0.97 -10.77
C THR A 29 2.28 -1.16 -12.11
N GLY A 30 1.21 -0.40 -12.37
CA GLY A 30 0.51 -0.42 -13.66
C GLY A 30 1.42 -0.01 -14.82
N ARG A 31 2.19 1.07 -14.66
CA ARG A 31 3.18 1.53 -15.66
C ARG A 31 4.25 0.47 -15.92
N LEU A 32 4.76 -0.17 -14.87
CA LEU A 32 5.76 -1.23 -14.99
C LEU A 32 5.20 -2.47 -15.69
N ASN A 33 3.95 -2.85 -15.41
CA ASN A 33 3.28 -3.97 -16.09
C ASN A 33 3.21 -3.73 -17.59
N SER A 34 2.74 -2.55 -18.03
CA SER A 34 2.67 -2.21 -19.45
C SER A 34 4.05 -2.20 -20.13
N ALA A 35 5.08 -1.71 -19.45
CA ALA A 35 6.45 -1.74 -19.96
C ALA A 35 6.98 -3.17 -20.10
N PHE A 36 6.67 -4.06 -19.14
CA PHE A 36 7.07 -5.47 -19.19
C PHE A 36 6.35 -6.23 -20.31
N GLU A 37 5.06 -5.96 -20.52
CA GLU A 37 4.28 -6.53 -21.63
C GLU A 37 4.86 -6.13 -22.99
N GLN A 38 5.16 -4.84 -23.18
CA GLN A 38 5.79 -4.33 -24.40
C GLN A 38 7.17 -4.95 -24.65
N LEU A 39 7.98 -5.10 -23.60
CA LEU A 39 9.28 -5.76 -23.70
C LEU A 39 9.15 -7.23 -24.15
N GLY A 40 8.05 -7.89 -23.78
CA GLY A 40 7.74 -9.27 -24.14
C GLY A 40 7.59 -9.52 -25.65
N GLU A 41 7.44 -8.48 -26.47
CA GLU A 41 7.46 -8.59 -27.93
C GLU A 41 8.87 -8.87 -28.47
N SER A 42 9.90 -8.37 -27.78
CA SER A 42 11.31 -8.43 -28.22
C SER A 42 12.19 -9.36 -27.40
N TRP A 43 11.79 -9.66 -26.15
CA TRP A 43 12.51 -10.53 -25.24
C TRP A 43 11.68 -11.80 -24.97
N GLN A 44 12.18 -12.98 -25.35
CA GLN A 44 11.40 -14.25 -25.34
C GLN A 44 12.26 -15.47 -24.94
N ASP A 45 13.33 -15.26 -24.17
CA ASP A 45 14.21 -16.34 -23.75
C ASP A 45 13.80 -16.96 -22.40
N GLN A 46 14.56 -17.96 -21.94
CA GLN A 46 14.35 -18.59 -20.64
C GLN A 46 14.55 -17.62 -19.46
N GLN A 47 15.41 -16.61 -19.62
CA GLN A 47 15.68 -15.62 -18.57
C GLN A 47 14.44 -14.75 -18.34
N ARG A 48 13.72 -14.38 -19.40
CA ARG A 48 12.44 -13.69 -19.28
C ARG A 48 11.45 -14.52 -18.46
N THR A 49 11.28 -15.80 -18.78
CA THR A 49 10.32 -16.67 -18.07
C THR A 49 10.62 -16.71 -16.57
N SER A 50 11.88 -16.86 -16.19
CA SER A 50 12.29 -16.84 -14.78
C SER A 50 12.08 -15.48 -14.11
N PHE A 51 12.31 -14.38 -14.83
CA PHE A 51 12.02 -13.04 -14.32
C PHE A 51 10.51 -12.80 -14.16
N GLU A 52 9.69 -13.27 -15.10
CA GLU A 52 8.22 -13.16 -15.07
C GLU A 52 7.62 -13.82 -13.82
N GLU A 53 8.16 -14.97 -13.39
CA GLU A 53 7.74 -15.62 -12.14
C GLU A 53 8.02 -14.73 -10.92
N THR A 54 9.22 -14.15 -10.83
CA THR A 54 9.59 -13.22 -9.75
C THR A 54 8.72 -11.97 -9.79
N TYR A 55 8.44 -11.47 -10.99
CA TYR A 55 7.61 -10.31 -11.19
C TYR A 55 6.17 -10.56 -10.73
N LYS A 56 5.57 -11.69 -11.10
CA LYS A 56 4.23 -12.10 -10.63
C LYS A 56 4.16 -12.22 -9.10
N GLN A 57 5.21 -12.71 -8.45
CA GLN A 57 5.28 -12.76 -6.98
C GLN A 57 5.24 -11.36 -6.37
N LEU A 58 5.96 -10.39 -6.93
CA LEU A 58 5.90 -8.99 -6.51
C LEU A 58 4.48 -8.43 -6.65
N ILE A 59 3.84 -8.60 -7.82
CA ILE A 59 2.48 -8.12 -8.06
C ILE A 59 1.50 -8.66 -7.02
N ASN A 60 1.55 -9.97 -6.75
CA ASN A 60 0.69 -10.60 -5.75
C ASN A 60 0.96 -10.05 -4.33
N ALA A 61 2.23 -9.84 -3.97
CA ALA A 61 2.58 -9.27 -2.67
C ALA A 61 2.05 -7.83 -2.51
N LEU A 62 2.15 -7.03 -3.56
CA LEU A 62 1.62 -5.65 -3.58
C LEU A 62 0.09 -5.62 -3.50
N GLN A 63 -0.59 -6.50 -4.23
CA GLN A 63 -2.06 -6.63 -4.17
C GLN A 63 -2.52 -7.04 -2.76
N ASN A 64 -1.92 -8.08 -2.18
CA ASN A 64 -2.23 -8.52 -0.82
C ASN A 64 -2.00 -7.38 0.19
N PHE A 65 -0.89 -6.65 0.07
CA PHE A 65 -0.62 -5.52 0.96
C PHE A 65 -1.66 -4.41 0.79
N LYS A 66 -2.05 -4.08 -0.45
CA LYS A 66 -3.06 -3.08 -0.75
C LYS A 66 -4.41 -3.43 -0.11
N GLU A 67 -4.86 -4.66 -0.23
CA GLU A 67 -6.12 -5.13 0.37
C GLU A 67 -6.10 -4.97 1.89
N ASN A 68 -5.08 -5.53 2.55
CA ASN A 68 -4.93 -5.44 4.01
C ASN A 68 -4.83 -3.99 4.50
N ALA A 69 -4.06 -3.15 3.81
CA ALA A 69 -3.88 -1.76 4.18
C ALA A 69 -5.15 -0.93 3.95
N SER A 70 -5.90 -1.20 2.88
CA SER A 70 -7.16 -0.51 2.57
C SER A 70 -8.24 -0.80 3.61
N GLU A 71 -8.28 -2.03 4.15
CA GLU A 71 -9.14 -2.39 5.27
C GLU A 71 -8.74 -1.70 6.58
N GLN A 72 -7.44 -1.50 6.80
CA GLN A 72 -6.92 -0.91 8.04
C GLN A 72 -7.07 0.63 8.10
N ILE A 73 -7.07 1.33 6.96
CA ILE A 73 -7.17 2.80 6.90
C ILE A 73 -8.42 3.33 7.63
N PRO A 74 -9.65 2.81 7.39
CA PRO A 74 -10.84 3.21 8.15
C PRO A 74 -10.69 3.02 9.65
N HIS A 75 -10.13 1.88 10.09
CA HIS A 75 -9.92 1.58 11.50
C HIS A 75 -8.97 2.58 12.18
N LEU A 76 -7.89 2.97 11.50
CA LEU A 76 -6.96 3.98 12.01
C LEU A 76 -7.62 5.36 12.09
N ARG A 77 -8.46 5.72 11.10
CA ARG A 77 -9.21 6.98 11.11
C ARG A 77 -10.21 7.04 12.27
N THR A 78 -11.00 5.98 12.48
CA THR A 78 -11.92 5.89 13.63
C THR A 78 -11.16 5.93 14.96
N MET A 79 -10.04 5.21 15.08
CA MET A 79 -9.20 5.25 16.27
C MET A 79 -8.71 6.66 16.59
N ALA A 80 -8.28 7.42 15.57
CA ALA A 80 -7.88 8.82 15.74
C ALA A 80 -9.05 9.71 16.20
N GLU A 81 -10.25 9.53 15.64
CA GLU A 81 -11.46 10.27 16.03
C GLU A 81 -11.87 10.00 17.47
N ASP A 82 -11.87 8.73 17.89
CA ASP A 82 -12.20 8.31 19.26
C ASP A 82 -11.21 8.90 20.27
N LEU A 83 -9.91 8.85 19.94
CA LEU A 83 -8.87 9.42 20.79
C LEU A 83 -8.96 10.95 20.88
N SER A 84 -9.26 11.64 19.78
CA SER A 84 -9.48 13.10 19.78
C SER A 84 -10.64 13.46 20.72
N THR A 85 -11.76 12.75 20.58
CA THR A 85 -12.96 12.93 21.41
C THR A 85 -12.66 12.70 22.90
N TYR A 86 -11.91 11.64 23.22
CA TYR A 86 -11.52 11.34 24.60
C TYR A 86 -10.60 12.40 25.21
N LEU A 87 -9.68 12.94 24.42
CA LEU A 87 -8.76 14.00 24.84
C LEU A 87 -9.42 15.38 24.90
N GLY A 88 -10.69 15.51 24.50
CA GLY A 88 -11.41 16.78 24.43
C GLY A 88 -10.82 17.74 23.41
N ARG A 89 -10.25 17.20 22.33
CA ARG A 89 -9.61 17.93 21.23
C ARG A 89 -10.42 17.80 19.96
#